data_AF-A0AAV2H2B9-F1
#
_entry.id   AF-A0AAV2H2B9-F1
#
_cell.length_a   1.000
_cell.length_b   1.000
_cell.length_c   1.000
_cell.angle_alpha   90.00
_cell.angle_beta   90.00
_cell.angle_gamma   90.00
#
_symmetry.space_group_name_H-M   'P 1'
#
loop_
_entity.id
_entity.type
_entity.pdbx_description
1 polymer ?
#
loop_
_entity_poly.entity_id
_entity_poly.type
_entity_poly.pdbx_seq_one_letter_code
_entity_poly.pdbx_strand_id
1 'polypeptide(L)'
;MNRVFLRQLSSLAQPLAKAGQGKYLVPNTPRYKKLMEKQAIFTRDDGLLVWQKLSTDKATYATVVALVTVGVLWSAYCLAKFASPPKNQ
;
A
#
# COMPACT_ATOMS: atom_id res chain seq x y z
N MET A 1 1.39 -35.44 18.51
CA MET A 1 0.80 -34.09 18.66
C MET A 1 0.98 -33.16 17.44
N ASN A 2 1.97 -33.32 16.56
CA ASN A 2 2.21 -32.37 15.44
C ASN A 2 1.18 -32.35 14.29
N ARG A 3 0.31 -33.36 14.13
CA ARG A 3 -0.64 -33.42 13.00
C ARG A 3 -1.87 -32.52 13.18
N VAL A 4 -2.24 -32.21 14.42
CA VAL A 4 -3.41 -31.36 14.73
C VAL A 4 -3.09 -29.90 14.45
N PHE A 5 -1.86 -29.47 14.74
CA PHE A 5 -1.40 -28.11 14.50
C PHE A 5 -1.34 -27.78 13.00
N LEU A 6 -0.87 -28.72 12.17
CA LEU A 6 -0.86 -28.56 10.72
C LEU A 6 -2.26 -28.46 10.11
N ARG A 7 -3.26 -29.12 10.71
CA ARG A 7 -4.65 -29.01 10.26
C ARG A 7 -5.23 -27.61 10.53
N GLN A 8 -4.91 -26.98 11.65
CA GLN A 8 -5.40 -25.63 11.99
C GLN A 8 -4.84 -24.51 11.09
N LEU A 9 -3.72 -24.76 10.39
CA LEU A 9 -3.14 -23.82 9.42
C LEU A 9 -3.78 -23.92 8.02
N SER A 10 -4.60 -24.94 7.77
CA SER A 10 -5.31 -25.11 6.51
C SER A 10 -6.58 -24.25 6.49
N SER A 11 -6.80 -23.52 5.40
CA SER A 11 -8.04 -22.73 5.18
C SER A 11 -9.31 -23.58 5.19
N LEU A 12 -9.17 -24.91 5.10
CA LEU A 12 -10.24 -25.91 5.20
C LEU A 12 -10.64 -26.26 6.64
N ALA A 13 -9.89 -25.80 7.66
CA ALA A 13 -10.20 -26.08 9.06
C ALA A 13 -11.37 -25.24 9.59
N GLN A 14 -11.72 -24.16 8.91
CA GLN A 14 -12.94 -23.42 9.18
C GLN A 14 -14.04 -23.99 8.28
N PRO A 15 -15.19 -24.43 8.83
CA PRO A 15 -16.27 -24.95 8.01
C PRO A 15 -16.68 -23.89 6.99
N LEU A 16 -16.56 -24.25 5.71
CA LEU A 16 -17.00 -23.40 4.60
C LEU A 16 -18.49 -23.08 4.80
N ALA A 17 -18.88 -21.82 4.57
CA ALA A 17 -20.27 -21.44 4.66
C ALA A 17 -21.09 -22.32 3.71
N LYS A 18 -22.15 -22.95 4.21
CA LYS A 18 -23.02 -23.84 3.42
C LYS A 18 -23.51 -23.06 2.20
N ALA A 19 -23.11 -23.49 1.01
CA ALA A 19 -23.48 -22.80 -0.23
C ALA A 19 -25.01 -22.85 -0.39
N GLY A 20 -25.67 -21.69 -0.28
CA GLY A 20 -27.00 -21.52 -0.83
C GLY A 20 -26.91 -21.50 -2.36
N GLN A 21 -27.93 -22.02 -3.05
CA GLN A 21 -28.00 -21.97 -4.52
C GLN A 21 -27.65 -20.56 -5.02
N GLY A 22 -26.62 -20.48 -5.88
CA GLY A 22 -26.14 -19.21 -6.46
C GLY A 22 -25.04 -18.46 -5.70
N LYS A 23 -24.53 -18.98 -4.56
CA LYS A 23 -23.39 -18.36 -3.84
C LYS A 23 -22.12 -19.19 -3.98
N TYR A 24 -21.08 -18.59 -4.56
CA TYR A 24 -19.74 -19.17 -4.57
C TYR A 24 -19.22 -19.36 -3.13
N LEU A 25 -18.43 -20.41 -2.90
CA LEU A 25 -17.79 -20.68 -1.62
C LEU A 25 -16.71 -19.62 -1.36
N VAL A 26 -17.08 -18.56 -0.65
CA VAL A 26 -16.14 -17.51 -0.25
C VAL A 26 -15.41 -17.95 1.03
N PRO A 27 -14.07 -17.99 1.05
CA PRO A 27 -13.32 -18.34 2.25
C PRO A 27 -13.65 -17.41 3.43
N ASN A 28 -14.13 -17.94 4.55
CA ASN A 28 -14.47 -17.15 5.75
C ASN A 28 -13.26 -16.89 6.68
N THR A 29 -12.05 -16.89 6.12
CA THR A 29 -10.84 -16.64 6.91
C THR A 29 -10.67 -15.14 7.17
N PRO A 30 -10.15 -14.73 8.34
CA PRO A 30 -9.94 -13.31 8.65
C PRO A 30 -8.98 -12.62 7.68
N ARG A 31 -8.03 -13.36 7.10
CA ARG A 31 -7.12 -12.85 6.06
C ARG A 31 -7.85 -12.55 4.75
N TYR A 32 -8.75 -13.44 4.34
CA TYR A 32 -9.53 -13.25 3.12
C TYR A 32 -10.49 -12.05 3.25
N LYS A 33 -11.10 -11.85 4.43
CA LYS A 33 -11.91 -10.65 4.70
C LYS A 33 -11.12 -9.35 4.52
N LYS A 34 -9.91 -9.28 5.08
CA LYS A 34 -9.01 -8.13 4.87
C LYS A 34 -8.67 -7.90 3.40
N LEU A 35 -8.48 -8.97 2.62
CA LEU A 35 -8.23 -8.85 1.19
C LEU A 35 -9.45 -8.30 0.44
N MET A 36 -10.66 -8.79 0.75
CA MET A 36 -11.91 -8.25 0.20
C MET A 36 -12.12 -6.78 0.56
N GLU A 37 -11.83 -6.39 1.80
CA GLU A 37 -11.88 -4.98 2.23
C GLU A 37 -10.94 -4.11 1.40
N LYS A 38 -9.70 -4.57 1.16
CA LYS A 38 -8.74 -3.85 0.31
C LYS A 38 -9.20 -3.78 -1.14
N GLN A 39 -9.72 -4.88 -1.68
CA GLN A 39 -10.29 -4.88 -3.02
C GLN A 39 -11.42 -3.85 -3.13
N ALA A 40 -12.36 -3.84 -2.19
CA ALA A 40 -13.47 -2.88 -2.18
C ALA A 40 -12.98 -1.43 -2.14
N ILE A 41 -11.91 -1.12 -1.40
CA ILE A 41 -11.30 0.22 -1.37
C ILE A 41 -10.70 0.56 -2.74
N PHE A 42 -9.90 -0.33 -3.32
CA PHE A 42 -9.18 -0.06 -4.56
C PHE A 42 -10.08 -0.04 -5.80
N THR A 43 -11.17 -0.81 -5.81
CA THR A 43 -12.13 -0.87 -6.92
C THR A 43 -13.31 0.09 -6.76
N ARG A 44 -13.33 0.92 -5.71
CA ARG A 44 -14.38 1.93 -5.54
C ARG A 44 -14.34 2.93 -6.70
N ASP A 45 -15.48 3.22 -7.30
CA ASP A 45 -15.60 4.23 -8.37
C ASP A 45 -15.83 5.61 -7.75
N ASP A 46 -14.77 6.18 -7.17
CA ASP A 46 -14.78 7.48 -6.51
C ASP A 46 -13.96 8.54 -7.26
N GLY A 47 -13.52 8.23 -8.48
CA GLY A 47 -12.69 9.11 -9.30
C GLY A 47 -11.28 9.36 -8.75
N LEU A 48 -10.88 8.71 -7.65
CA LEU A 48 -9.56 8.86 -7.06
C LEU A 48 -8.53 7.95 -7.74
N LEU A 49 -7.32 8.47 -7.91
CA LEU A 49 -6.17 7.68 -8.37
C LEU A 49 -5.79 6.62 -7.33
N VAL A 50 -5.20 5.51 -7.78
CA VAL A 50 -4.84 4.36 -6.91
C VAL A 50 -4.04 4.80 -5.67
N TRP A 51 -3.05 5.67 -5.84
CA TRP A 51 -2.19 6.18 -4.76
C TRP A 51 -2.87 7.20 -3.84
N GLN A 52 -4.10 7.62 -4.15
CA GLN A 52 -4.89 8.53 -3.32
C GLN A 52 -5.96 7.80 -2.49
N LYS A 53 -6.17 6.50 -2.75
CA LYS A 53 -7.27 5.74 -2.12
C LYS A 53 -7.01 5.41 -0.66
N LEU A 54 -5.73 5.29 -0.26
CA LEU A 54 -5.35 5.14 1.14
C LEU A 54 -4.88 6.48 1.70
N SER A 55 -5.31 6.79 2.93
CA SER A 55 -4.88 8.00 3.64
C SER A 55 -3.38 8.02 3.89
N THR A 56 -2.78 6.85 4.16
CA THR A 56 -1.34 6.69 4.36
C THR A 56 -0.56 7.07 3.10
N ASP A 57 -1.03 6.65 1.92
CA ASP A 57 -0.35 6.91 0.65
C ASP A 57 -0.28 8.41 0.34
N LYS A 58 -1.32 9.17 0.68
CA LYS A 58 -1.32 10.64 0.54
C LYS A 58 -0.25 11.30 1.41
N ALA A 59 -0.08 10.86 2.66
CA ALA A 59 0.94 11.38 3.55
C ALA A 59 2.35 11.03 3.05
N THR A 60 2.56 9.78 2.64
CA THR A 60 3.83 9.34 2.04
C THR A 60 4.16 10.14 0.79
N TYR A 61 3.18 10.36 -0.09
CA TYR A 61 3.37 11.17 -1.29
C TYR A 61 3.81 12.60 -0.96
N ALA A 62 3.13 13.27 -0.02
CA ALA A 62 3.49 14.62 0.40
C ALA A 62 4.94 14.70 0.94
N THR A 63 5.34 13.73 1.76
CA THR A 63 6.70 13.65 2.30
C THR A 63 7.74 13.44 1.19
N VAL A 64 7.47 12.56 0.24
CA VAL A 64 8.37 12.30 -0.89
C VAL A 64 8.52 13.54 -1.76
N VAL A 65 7.43 14.22 -2.09
CA VAL A 65 7.45 15.45 -2.87
C VAL A 65 8.27 16.52 -2.14
N ALA A 66 8.05 16.71 -0.84
CA ALA A 66 8.82 17.68 -0.06
C ALA A 66 10.33 17.39 -0.09
N LEU A 67 10.73 16.13 0.14
CA LEU A 67 12.13 15.71 0.11
C LEU A 67 12.78 15.92 -1.26
N VAL A 68 12.09 15.55 -2.33
CA VAL A 68 12.59 15.75 -3.70
C VAL A 68 12.75 17.23 -4.00
N THR A 69 11.79 18.06 -3.60
CA THR A 69 11.82 19.51 -3.88
C THR A 69 12.99 20.17 -3.14
N VAL A 70 13.20 19.82 -1.87
CA VAL A 70 14.34 20.30 -1.07
C VAL A 70 15.66 19.81 -1.69
N GLY A 71 15.73 18.54 -2.10
CA GLY A 71 16.92 17.98 -2.76
C GLY A 71 17.28 18.72 -4.04
N VAL A 72 16.29 19.03 -4.89
CA VAL A 72 16.50 19.77 -6.13
C VAL A 72 17.02 21.19 -5.86
N LEU A 73 16.43 21.90 -4.89
CA LEU A 73 16.89 23.24 -4.52
C LEU A 73 18.33 23.21 -3.98
N TRP A 74 18.65 22.21 -3.16
CA TRP A 74 20.00 22.01 -2.64
C TRP A 74 21.01 21.70 -3.76
N SER A 75 20.66 20.82 -4.68
CA SER A 75 21.49 20.51 -5.86
C SER A 75 21.73 21.75 -6.72
N ALA A 76 20.69 22.57 -6.96
CA ALA A 76 20.83 23.81 -7.70
C ALA A 76 21.73 24.82 -6.99
N TYR A 77 21.63 24.95 -5.66
CA TYR A 77 22.52 25.78 -4.86
C TYR A 77 23.99 25.32 -4.94
N CYS A 78 24.23 24.01 -4.79
CA CYS A 78 25.57 23.45 -4.94
C CYS A 78 26.12 23.71 -6.33
N LEU A 79 25.31 23.48 -7.37
CA LEU A 79 25.72 23.75 -8.75
C LEU A 79 26.08 25.23 -8.94
N ALA A 80 25.27 26.16 -8.44
CA ALA A 80 25.56 27.59 -8.53
C ALA A 80 26.85 27.96 -7.79
N LYS A 81 27.10 27.36 -6.62
CA LYS A 81 28.32 27.57 -5.83
C LYS A 81 29.56 27.03 -6.52
N PHE A 82 29.48 25.89 -7.21
CA PHE A 82 30.60 25.32 -7.97
C PHE A 82 30.80 25.98 -9.34
N ALA A 83 29.74 26.45 -9.98
CA ALA A 83 29.80 27.11 -11.28
C ALA A 83 30.27 28.57 -11.19
N SER A 84 30.11 29.20 -10.02
CA SER A 84 30.60 30.56 -9.81
C SER A 84 32.08 30.54 -9.41
N PRO A 85 32.94 31.36 -10.03
CA PRO A 85 34.32 31.49 -9.59
C PRO A 85 34.34 31.98 -8.13
N PRO A 86 35.32 31.53 -7.31
CA PRO A 86 35.45 32.03 -5.96
C PRO A 86 35.59 33.55 -6.01
N LYS A 87 34.77 34.27 -5.23
CA LYS A 87 34.94 35.71 -5.07
C LYS A 87 36.28 35.92 -4.38
N ASN A 88 37.26 36.37 -5.16
CA ASN A 88 38.61 36.84 -4.82
C ASN A 88 39.74 35.80 -5.01
N GLN A 89 40.45 35.90 -6.14
CA GLN A 89 41.85 36.34 -6.13
C GLN A 89 41.88 37.81 -6.54
#